data_AF-A0AAD6KTM8-F1
#
_entry.id   AF-A0AAD6KTM8-F1
#
_cell.length_a   1.000
_cell.length_b   1.000
_cell.length_c   1.000
_cell.angle_alpha   90.00
_cell.angle_beta   90.00
_cell.angle_gamma   90.00
#
_symmetry.space_group_name_H-M   'P 1'
#
loop_
_entity.id
_entity.type
_entity.pdbx_description
1 polymer ?
#
loop_
_entity_poly.entity_id
_entity_poly.type
_entity_poly.pdbx_seq_one_letter_code
_entity_poly.pdbx_strand_id
1 'polypeptide(L)'
;MDPGPSAAITRPHHGGREDCWSDGATETLVEAWGDRYINLNKGNLRQKDWKEVADAVNSRQNGINPKKTDIQCKNRIDTLKKKYKIEKSKPPPSTWPFYYRLDSLIGTNSNATNTFKKPTSVTLTVKSKTKPQKDVYPGLASCGDSSSDDDEDDMAWFDERVKKKRHRMEDVDLSDGAACRELARAILKFGEIYERIESSKQQQMMELEKQRMEFTKEVEFERMNLFVDAQLELKKKSFCRDKLASSSGLFNEILDVVYLFFNWGSLILTFLILGCC
;
A
#
# COMPACT_ATOMS: atom_id res chain seq x y z
N MET A 1 -13.79 -43.99 -24.17
CA MET A 1 -13.78 -42.53 -23.92
C MET A 1 -13.20 -42.35 -22.53
N ASP A 2 -12.02 -41.77 -22.44
CA ASP A 2 -11.33 -41.57 -21.16
C ASP A 2 -11.36 -40.09 -20.78
N PRO A 3 -11.80 -39.72 -19.56
CA PRO A 3 -11.71 -38.35 -19.07
C PRO A 3 -10.26 -38.04 -18.67
N GLY A 4 -9.70 -36.95 -19.24
CA GLY A 4 -8.32 -36.54 -18.98
C GLY A 4 -8.06 -36.04 -17.55
N PRO A 5 -6.79 -35.97 -17.12
CA PRO A 5 -6.42 -35.66 -15.75
C PRO A 5 -6.73 -34.20 -15.35
N SER A 6 -7.19 -34.02 -14.11
CA SER A 6 -7.52 -32.72 -13.55
C SER A 6 -6.27 -31.85 -13.33
N ALA A 7 -6.27 -30.65 -13.89
CA ALA A 7 -5.18 -29.68 -13.70
C ALA A 7 -5.20 -29.11 -12.28
N ALA A 8 -4.28 -29.60 -11.44
CA ALA A 8 -4.10 -29.10 -10.07
C ALA A 8 -3.61 -27.63 -10.07
N ILE A 9 -4.53 -26.69 -9.88
CA ILE A 9 -4.18 -25.27 -9.67
C ILE A 9 -3.50 -25.14 -8.31
N THR A 10 -2.16 -25.10 -8.30
CA THR A 10 -1.35 -24.72 -7.14
C THR A 10 -1.64 -23.28 -6.75
N ARG A 11 -2.59 -23.09 -5.83
CA ARG A 11 -2.93 -21.78 -5.25
C ARG A 11 -1.73 -21.27 -4.42
N PRO A 12 -1.11 -20.13 -4.76
CA PRO A 12 -0.07 -19.55 -3.91
C PRO A 12 -0.68 -19.10 -2.59
N HIS A 13 -0.20 -19.63 -1.46
CA HIS A 13 -0.82 -19.42 -0.14
C HIS A 13 -0.46 -18.04 0.49
N HIS A 14 -0.67 -16.96 -0.27
CA HIS A 14 -0.41 -15.58 0.15
C HIS A 14 -1.62 -15.01 0.87
N GLY A 15 -1.72 -15.31 2.16
CA GLY A 15 -2.88 -14.99 2.98
C GLY A 15 -3.03 -13.50 3.31
N GLY A 16 -4.11 -12.90 2.82
CA GLY A 16 -5.04 -12.22 3.71
C GLY A 16 -4.67 -10.84 4.26
N ARG A 17 -3.73 -10.13 3.64
CA ARG A 17 -3.69 -8.65 3.61
C ARG A 17 -2.78 -8.20 2.48
N GLU A 18 -3.35 -7.52 1.49
CA GLU A 18 -2.55 -6.63 0.65
C GLU A 18 -2.07 -5.48 1.53
N ASP A 19 -0.80 -5.55 1.94
CA ASP A 19 -0.10 -4.41 2.51
C ASP A 19 -0.30 -3.23 1.55
N CYS A 20 -0.80 -2.08 2.02
CA CYS A 20 -0.98 -0.87 1.20
C CYS A 20 0.36 -0.32 0.63
N TRP A 21 1.45 -0.99 1.00
CA TRP A 21 2.79 -0.98 0.46
C TRP A 21 2.97 -2.17 -0.50
N SER A 22 2.72 -1.96 -1.79
CA SER A 22 3.12 -2.95 -2.81
C SER A 22 4.63 -3.21 -2.76
N ASP A 23 5.06 -4.34 -3.32
CA ASP A 23 6.47 -4.75 -3.29
C ASP A 23 7.38 -3.67 -3.93
N GLY A 24 7.01 -3.19 -5.12
CA GLY A 24 7.70 -2.08 -5.80
C GLY A 24 7.65 -0.72 -5.07
N ALA A 25 6.60 -0.43 -4.28
CA ALA A 25 6.57 0.76 -3.43
C ALA A 25 7.45 0.60 -2.18
N THR A 26 7.60 -0.64 -1.68
CA THR A 26 8.51 -0.98 -0.58
C THR A 26 9.97 -0.95 -1.06
N GLU A 27 10.25 -1.39 -2.28
CA GLU A 27 11.54 -1.25 -2.97
C GLU A 27 12.00 0.21 -3.04
N THR A 28 11.22 1.08 -3.67
CA THR A 28 11.62 2.48 -3.86
C THR A 28 11.62 3.27 -2.55
N LEU A 29 10.85 2.85 -1.54
CA LEU A 29 11.01 3.34 -0.18
C LEU A 29 12.41 3.01 0.38
N VAL A 30 12.87 1.75 0.27
CA VAL A 30 14.19 1.32 0.78
C VAL A 30 15.34 2.01 0.03
N GLU A 31 15.17 2.23 -1.27
CA GLU A 31 16.11 2.92 -2.16
C GLU A 31 16.23 4.41 -1.82
N ALA A 32 15.13 5.17 -1.93
CA ALA A 32 15.12 6.61 -1.66
C ALA A 32 15.44 6.95 -0.19
N TRP A 33 15.09 6.09 0.76
CA TRP A 33 15.56 6.18 2.14
C TRP A 33 17.06 5.85 2.25
N GLY A 34 17.53 4.80 1.58
CA GLY A 34 18.89 4.29 1.61
C GLY A 34 19.93 5.29 1.14
N ASP A 35 19.68 5.94 0.00
CA ASP A 35 20.57 6.98 -0.55
C ASP A 35 20.75 8.13 0.44
N ARG A 36 19.65 8.61 1.02
CA ARG A 36 19.66 9.70 2.03
C ARG A 36 20.30 9.26 3.33
N TYR A 37 20.10 8.01 3.73
CA TYR A 37 20.74 7.43 4.91
C TYR A 37 22.26 7.34 4.73
N ILE A 38 22.76 6.97 3.55
CA ILE A 38 24.20 6.98 3.22
C ILE A 38 24.73 8.42 3.17
N ASN A 39 24.04 9.33 2.46
CA ASN A 39 24.46 10.73 2.30
C ASN A 39 24.51 11.52 3.62
N LEU A 40 23.73 11.11 4.62
CA LEU A 40 23.78 11.64 5.99
C LEU A 40 24.75 10.84 6.90
N ASN A 41 25.71 10.11 6.34
CA ASN A 41 26.68 9.26 7.05
C ASN A 41 26.03 8.30 8.06
N LYS A 42 24.91 7.66 7.68
CA LYS A 42 24.06 6.79 8.51
C LYS A 42 23.37 7.50 9.69
N GLY A 43 23.26 8.83 9.64
CA GLY A 43 22.54 9.67 10.59
C GLY A 43 21.01 9.64 10.46
N ASN A 44 20.34 10.45 11.29
CA ASN A 44 18.89 10.54 11.32
C ASN A 44 18.35 11.54 10.28
N LEU A 45 17.52 11.04 9.36
CA LEU A 45 16.75 11.87 8.41
C LEU A 45 15.81 12.84 9.17
N ARG A 46 15.78 14.10 8.72
CA ARG A 46 14.89 15.17 9.21
C ARG A 46 13.56 15.12 8.45
N GLN A 47 12.57 15.91 8.90
CA GLN A 47 11.25 15.95 8.27
C GLN A 47 11.29 16.30 6.76
N LYS A 48 12.20 17.20 6.34
CA LYS A 48 12.42 17.50 4.92
C LYS A 48 12.82 16.25 4.13
N ASP A 49 13.80 15.49 4.64
CA ASP A 49 14.30 14.28 3.99
C ASP A 49 13.20 13.21 3.90
N TRP A 50 12.42 13.01 4.98
CA TRP A 50 11.29 12.08 4.98
C TRP A 50 10.15 12.50 4.03
N LYS A 51 9.91 13.79 3.86
CA LYS A 51 8.96 14.29 2.86
C LYS A 51 9.44 13.97 1.44
N GLU A 52 10.70 14.24 1.12
CA GLU A 52 11.25 13.92 -0.21
C GLU A 52 11.32 12.40 -0.49
N VAL A 53 11.49 11.56 0.54
CA VAL A 53 11.31 10.09 0.42
C VAL A 53 9.85 9.74 0.09
N ALA A 54 8.88 10.36 0.77
CA ALA A 54 7.46 10.13 0.50
C ALA A 54 7.06 10.59 -0.91
N ASP A 55 7.57 11.74 -1.37
CA ASP A 55 7.34 12.27 -2.72
C ASP A 55 7.91 11.32 -3.80
N ALA A 56 9.10 10.74 -3.59
CA ALA A 56 9.68 9.72 -4.48
C ALA A 56 8.84 8.43 -4.54
N VAL A 57 8.40 7.90 -3.39
CA VAL A 57 7.49 6.75 -3.31
C VAL A 57 6.16 7.03 -4.03
N ASN A 58 5.60 8.22 -3.83
CA ASN A 58 4.34 8.63 -4.46
C ASN A 58 4.48 8.83 -5.98
N SER A 59 5.64 9.25 -6.49
CA SER A 59 5.88 9.42 -7.93
C SER A 59 5.87 8.10 -8.71
N ARG A 60 6.23 6.99 -8.07
CA ARG A 60 6.16 5.62 -8.65
C ARG A 60 4.79 4.96 -8.46
N GLN A 61 3.91 5.52 -7.63
CA GLN A 61 2.63 4.92 -7.28
C GLN A 61 1.53 5.37 -8.26
N ASN A 62 1.02 4.44 -9.08
CA ASN A 62 -0.19 4.69 -9.88
C ASN A 62 -1.35 5.17 -8.98
N GLY A 63 -2.06 6.21 -9.40
CA GLY A 63 -3.04 6.98 -8.60
C GLY A 63 -4.29 6.23 -8.10
N ILE A 64 -4.33 4.91 -8.27
CA ILE A 64 -5.31 3.99 -7.67
C ILE A 64 -5.15 3.94 -6.13
N ASN A 65 -3.94 4.22 -5.62
CA ASN A 65 -3.62 4.14 -4.20
C ASN A 65 -3.53 5.52 -3.53
N PRO A 66 -3.94 5.66 -2.25
CA PRO A 66 -3.69 6.87 -1.46
C PRO A 66 -2.19 7.23 -1.41
N LYS A 67 -1.91 8.53 -1.42
CA LYS A 67 -0.54 9.07 -1.25
C LYS A 67 -0.01 8.72 0.15
N LYS A 68 1.22 8.24 0.21
CA LYS A 68 1.97 7.93 1.44
C LYS A 68 2.48 9.21 2.08
N THR A 69 2.41 9.31 3.40
CA THR A 69 3.01 10.40 4.18
C THR A 69 4.46 10.09 4.59
N ASP A 70 5.19 11.15 4.98
CA ASP A 70 6.52 11.07 5.60
C ASP A 70 6.54 10.14 6.83
N ILE A 71 5.53 10.25 7.70
CA ILE A 71 5.33 9.41 8.89
C ILE A 71 5.09 7.94 8.50
N GLN A 72 4.28 7.68 7.47
CA GLN A 72 4.03 6.31 6.99
C GLN A 72 5.29 5.67 6.39
N CYS A 73 6.08 6.44 5.62
CA CYS A 73 7.37 6.01 5.08
C CYS A 73 8.34 5.61 6.20
N LYS A 74 8.47 6.47 7.22
CA LYS A 74 9.29 6.19 8.42
C LYS A 74 8.84 4.91 9.13
N ASN A 75 7.55 4.78 9.44
CA ASN A 75 7.01 3.61 10.14
C ASN A 75 7.21 2.30 9.36
N ARG A 76 7.16 2.35 8.02
CA ARG A 76 7.48 1.20 7.16
C ARG A 76 8.98 0.88 7.20
N ILE A 77 9.88 1.87 7.10
CA ILE A 77 11.33 1.66 7.27
C ILE A 77 11.66 1.06 8.65
N ASP A 78 11.09 1.56 9.74
CA ASP A 78 11.34 1.03 11.08
C ASP A 78 10.84 -0.42 11.25
N THR A 79 9.76 -0.78 10.55
CA THR A 79 9.25 -2.17 10.48
C THR A 79 10.18 -3.07 9.66
N LEU A 80 10.67 -2.60 8.52
CA LEU A 80 11.64 -3.31 7.68
C LEU A 80 12.98 -3.53 8.42
N LYS A 81 13.47 -2.52 9.15
CA LYS A 81 14.65 -2.62 10.02
C LYS A 81 14.49 -3.66 11.14
N LYS A 82 13.31 -3.75 11.76
CA LYS A 82 12.98 -4.79 12.74
C LYS A 82 13.02 -6.19 12.10
N LYS A 83 12.37 -6.36 10.93
CA LYS A 83 12.37 -7.63 10.20
C LYS A 83 13.78 -8.05 9.75
N TYR A 84 14.59 -7.12 9.23
CA TYR A 84 16.00 -7.36 8.90
C TYR A 84 16.83 -7.87 10.08
N LYS A 85 16.65 -7.33 11.29
CA LYS A 85 17.35 -7.84 12.50
C LYS A 85 17.00 -9.29 12.81
N ILE A 86 15.73 -9.68 12.68
CA ILE A 86 15.26 -11.06 12.89
C ILE A 86 15.75 -11.98 11.76
N GLU A 87 15.77 -11.49 10.53
CA GLU A 87 16.23 -12.23 9.36
C GLU A 87 17.75 -12.49 9.41
N LYS A 88 18.53 -11.52 9.92
CA LYS A 88 19.99 -11.61 10.05
C LYS A 88 20.47 -12.61 11.12
N SER A 89 19.60 -13.05 12.03
CA SER A 89 19.93 -14.13 12.99
C SER A 89 19.61 -15.54 12.47
N LYS A 90 19.14 -15.67 11.22
CA LYS A 90 18.90 -16.98 10.57
C LYS A 90 20.15 -17.47 9.81
N PRO A 91 20.32 -18.78 9.61
CA PRO A 91 21.34 -19.29 8.68
C PRO A 91 21.07 -18.79 7.25
N PRO A 92 22.12 -18.46 6.46
CA PRO A 92 21.97 -18.08 5.06
C PRO A 92 21.64 -19.29 4.17
N PRO A 93 21.04 -19.09 2.97
CA PRO A 93 20.60 -17.81 2.42
C PRO A 93 19.23 -17.36 2.96
N SER A 94 19.00 -16.04 3.05
CA SER A 94 17.65 -15.53 3.35
C SER A 94 16.78 -15.56 2.09
N THR A 95 15.53 -15.99 2.27
CA THR A 95 14.49 -15.98 1.24
C THR A 95 13.70 -14.68 1.17
N TRP A 96 14.01 -13.68 1.99
CA TRP A 96 13.26 -12.41 2.05
C TRP A 96 13.82 -11.36 1.06
N PRO A 97 13.07 -10.88 0.05
CA PRO A 97 13.61 -10.06 -1.04
C PRO A 97 14.37 -8.79 -0.62
N PHE A 98 13.92 -8.12 0.45
CA PHE A 98 14.56 -6.89 0.93
C PHE A 98 15.82 -7.12 1.78
N TYR A 99 16.16 -8.37 2.13
CA TYR A 99 17.26 -8.68 3.04
C TYR A 99 18.60 -8.10 2.55
N TYR A 100 19.02 -8.47 1.33
CA TYR A 100 20.33 -8.08 0.79
C TYR A 100 20.44 -6.56 0.55
N ARG A 101 19.34 -5.90 0.14
CA ARG A 101 19.28 -4.43 -0.04
C ARG A 101 19.47 -3.72 1.30
N LEU A 102 18.81 -4.20 2.36
CA LEU A 102 18.96 -3.67 3.72
C LEU A 102 20.33 -4.00 4.35
N ASP A 103 20.90 -5.17 4.06
CA ASP A 103 22.22 -5.56 4.57
C ASP A 103 23.35 -4.72 3.95
N SER A 104 23.26 -4.38 2.66
CA SER A 104 24.20 -3.43 2.02
C SER A 104 24.16 -2.04 2.68
N LEU A 105 22.95 -1.50 2.89
CA LEU A 105 22.72 -0.18 3.49
C LEU A 105 23.11 -0.10 4.99
N ILE A 106 22.88 -1.17 5.76
CA ILE A 106 22.94 -1.14 7.23
C ILE A 106 24.07 -2.03 7.79
N GLY A 107 24.31 -3.20 7.18
CA GLY A 107 25.26 -4.21 7.62
C GLY A 107 26.73 -3.80 7.52
N THR A 108 27.04 -2.78 6.73
CA THR A 108 28.36 -2.13 6.58
C THR A 108 28.79 -1.31 7.82
N ASN A 109 28.65 -1.89 9.01
CA ASN A 109 29.05 -1.33 10.31
C ASN A 109 30.31 -2.03 10.87
N SER A 110 31.31 -2.19 10.02
CA SER A 110 32.71 -2.43 10.41
C SER A 110 33.51 -1.16 10.12
N ASN A 111 34.32 -0.70 11.07
CA ASN A 111 35.06 0.56 10.94
C ASN A 111 36.06 0.52 9.77
N ALA A 112 35.72 1.14 8.64
CA ALA A 112 36.57 1.31 7.47
C ALA A 112 37.68 2.36 7.70
N THR A 113 38.52 2.09 8.71
CA THR A 113 39.73 2.87 8.99
C THR A 113 40.80 2.52 7.97
N ASN A 114 40.89 3.33 6.91
CA ASN A 114 41.95 3.24 5.89
C ASN A 114 43.33 3.17 6.54
N THR A 115 43.97 2.00 6.52
CA THR A 115 45.36 1.80 6.95
C THR A 115 46.11 0.89 5.98
N PHE A 116 46.71 1.50 4.95
CA PHE A 116 47.72 0.85 4.12
C PHE A 116 48.97 0.50 4.94
N LYS A 117 49.13 -0.76 5.39
CA LYS A 117 50.45 -1.36 5.69
C LYS A 117 50.53 -2.83 5.25
N LYS A 118 51.75 -3.29 4.96
CA LYS A 118 52.08 -4.59 4.32
C LYS A 118 52.10 -5.77 5.31
N PRO A 119 52.01 -7.03 4.82
CA PRO A 119 51.94 -8.23 5.66
C PRO A 119 53.31 -8.69 6.19
N THR A 120 53.36 -9.32 7.38
CA THR A 120 54.55 -10.05 7.86
C THR A 120 54.20 -11.12 8.91
N SER A 121 54.73 -12.34 8.69
CA SER A 121 54.99 -13.48 9.60
C SER A 121 53.91 -14.08 10.52
N VAL A 122 53.90 -15.42 10.49
CA VAL A 122 53.40 -16.33 11.53
C VAL A 122 54.23 -16.30 12.82
N THR A 123 53.66 -16.80 13.92
CA THR A 123 54.33 -17.67 14.92
C THR A 123 53.26 -18.43 15.73
N LEU A 124 53.50 -19.71 16.02
CA LEU A 124 52.68 -20.55 16.90
C LEU A 124 53.45 -20.84 18.19
N THR A 125 52.81 -20.74 19.36
CA THR A 125 53.37 -21.18 20.65
C THR A 125 52.32 -21.91 21.48
N VAL A 126 52.70 -23.06 22.05
CA VAL A 126 51.82 -24.01 22.75
C VAL A 126 52.41 -24.35 24.13
N LYS A 127 51.55 -24.80 25.07
CA LYS A 127 51.80 -25.25 26.46
C LYS A 127 51.65 -24.15 27.55
N SER A 128 51.24 -24.45 28.79
CA SER A 128 50.39 -25.57 29.31
C SER A 128 50.09 -25.44 30.81
N LYS A 129 49.00 -26.10 31.26
CA LYS A 129 48.88 -26.97 32.46
C LYS A 129 48.13 -26.45 33.72
N THR A 130 47.17 -27.31 34.13
CA THR A 130 46.65 -27.62 35.49
C THR A 130 45.48 -26.84 36.15
N LYS A 131 44.63 -27.66 36.78
CA LYS A 131 43.42 -27.43 37.63
C LYS A 131 43.83 -27.45 39.13
N PRO A 132 42.95 -27.42 40.18
CA PRO A 132 41.47 -27.48 40.26
C PRO A 132 40.84 -26.34 41.10
N GLN A 133 39.54 -26.30 41.45
CA GLN A 133 38.39 -27.19 41.18
C GLN A 133 37.30 -26.36 40.43
N LYS A 134 35.95 -26.41 40.50
CA LYS A 134 34.84 -27.17 41.15
C LYS A 134 33.56 -26.94 40.27
N ASP A 135 32.34 -27.49 40.43
CA ASP A 135 31.72 -28.40 41.41
C ASP A 135 30.48 -29.17 40.83
N VAL A 136 29.85 -30.00 41.68
CA VAL A 136 28.48 -30.59 41.72
C VAL A 136 27.63 -30.80 40.44
N TYR A 137 27.17 -32.05 40.31
CA TYR A 137 26.16 -32.65 39.40
C TYR A 137 24.85 -32.92 40.20
N PRO A 138 23.65 -33.17 39.60
CA PRO A 138 23.40 -34.40 38.83
C PRO A 138 22.52 -34.27 37.56
N GLY A 139 22.59 -35.30 36.72
CA GLY A 139 21.67 -35.57 35.62
C GLY A 139 21.60 -37.08 35.37
N LEU A 140 20.43 -37.57 34.93
CA LEU A 140 20.10 -38.98 34.70
C LEU A 140 18.81 -39.02 33.84
N ALA A 141 18.61 -39.91 32.88
CA ALA A 141 19.55 -40.60 31.97
C ALA A 141 18.78 -40.90 30.67
N SER A 142 19.48 -41.26 29.59
CA SER A 142 18.86 -41.83 28.41
C SER A 142 19.70 -43.00 27.92
N CYS A 143 19.13 -44.21 28.01
CA CYS A 143 19.66 -45.40 27.37
C CYS A 143 18.84 -45.64 26.10
N GLY A 144 19.47 -45.51 24.94
CA GLY A 144 18.97 -46.09 23.71
C GLY A 144 19.43 -47.54 23.65
N ASP A 145 18.48 -48.47 23.75
CA ASP A 145 18.68 -49.89 23.46
C ASP A 145 17.83 -50.25 22.24
N SER A 146 18.41 -51.02 21.32
CA SER A 146 17.81 -51.40 20.03
C SER A 146 18.66 -52.53 19.42
N SER A 147 18.62 -53.70 20.04
CA SER A 147 18.98 -54.95 19.38
C SER A 147 17.86 -55.38 18.43
N SER A 148 18.20 -55.95 17.28
CA SER A 148 17.26 -56.49 16.30
C SER A 148 17.81 -57.81 15.76
N ASP A 149 16.89 -58.74 15.50
CA ASP A 149 17.06 -59.95 14.68
C ASP A 149 18.00 -61.03 15.28
N ASP A 150 17.79 -62.34 15.17
CA ASP A 150 16.77 -63.15 14.48
C ASP A 150 16.13 -64.19 15.45
N ASP A 151 15.01 -64.80 15.06
CA ASP A 151 14.64 -66.21 15.38
C ASP A 151 13.41 -66.64 14.56
N GLU A 152 13.49 -67.78 13.86
CA GLU A 152 12.39 -68.41 13.11
C GLU A 152 11.91 -69.70 13.82
N ASP A 153 10.61 -69.98 13.84
CA ASP A 153 10.10 -71.38 13.88
C ASP A 153 8.59 -71.44 13.49
N ASP A 154 8.24 -72.40 12.64
CA ASP A 154 6.87 -72.62 12.12
C ASP A 154 5.96 -73.34 13.15
N MET A 155 4.65 -73.02 13.20
CA MET A 155 3.62 -74.03 13.50
C MET A 155 2.18 -73.69 13.02
N ALA A 156 1.65 -74.59 12.17
CA ALA A 156 0.27 -75.07 12.07
C ALA A 156 -0.92 -74.06 11.96
N TRP A 157 -1.39 -73.87 10.71
CA TRP A 157 -2.75 -73.43 10.37
C TRP A 157 -3.81 -74.50 10.74
N PHE A 158 -4.86 -74.13 11.49
CA PHE A 158 -6.07 -74.95 11.65
C PHE A 158 -7.35 -74.09 11.74
N ASP A 159 -8.50 -74.73 11.52
CA ASP A 159 -9.72 -74.11 10.99
C ASP A 159 -10.84 -73.82 12.02
N GLU A 160 -11.75 -72.93 11.61
CA GLU A 160 -13.13 -72.73 12.04
C GLU A 160 -13.43 -72.34 13.52
N ARG A 161 -14.17 -71.23 13.71
CA ARG A 161 -15.62 -71.28 14.09
C ARG A 161 -16.20 -69.93 14.57
N VAL A 162 -17.22 -69.49 13.84
CA VAL A 162 -18.10 -68.32 14.05
C VAL A 162 -18.35 -67.93 15.52
N LYS A 163 -17.98 -66.68 15.89
CA LYS A 163 -18.57 -65.95 17.03
C LYS A 163 -18.99 -64.52 16.63
N LYS A 164 -20.26 -64.41 16.27
CA LYS A 164 -21.01 -63.17 15.99
C LYS A 164 -21.01 -62.22 17.20
N LYS A 165 -20.07 -61.25 17.25
CA LYS A 165 -20.08 -60.16 18.24
C LYS A 165 -20.34 -58.81 17.57
N ARG A 166 -21.59 -58.34 17.65
CA ARG A 166 -21.95 -56.98 17.23
C ARG A 166 -21.32 -55.96 18.20
N HIS A 167 -20.97 -54.78 17.68
CA HIS A 167 -20.78 -53.55 18.42
C HIS A 167 -19.81 -53.61 19.62
N ARG A 168 -18.53 -53.38 19.35
CA ARG A 168 -17.72 -52.51 20.21
C ARG A 168 -16.94 -51.55 19.30
N MET A 169 -17.55 -50.41 19.00
CA MET A 169 -16.74 -49.20 18.83
C MET A 169 -16.06 -48.98 20.18
N GLU A 170 -14.75 -48.77 20.18
CA GLU A 170 -14.05 -48.40 21.39
C GLU A 170 -14.32 -46.91 21.62
N ASP A 171 -15.03 -46.60 22.72
CA ASP A 171 -15.09 -45.24 23.24
C ASP A 171 -13.68 -44.85 23.70
N VAL A 172 -12.94 -44.22 22.79
CA VAL A 172 -11.67 -43.55 23.11
C VAL A 172 -12.02 -42.39 24.03
N ASP A 173 -11.52 -42.44 25.27
CA ASP A 173 -11.98 -41.59 26.37
C ASP A 173 -11.95 -40.09 26.00
N LEU A 174 -13.11 -39.43 26.13
CA LEU A 174 -13.42 -38.14 25.50
C LEU A 174 -12.84 -36.92 26.24
N SER A 175 -11.63 -37.08 26.78
CA SER A 175 -10.80 -36.01 27.33
C SER A 175 -10.52 -34.91 26.28
N ASP A 176 -10.13 -35.31 25.06
CA ASP A 176 -9.92 -34.39 23.93
C ASP A 176 -11.22 -33.67 23.49
N GLY A 177 -12.37 -34.30 23.73
CA GLY A 177 -13.68 -33.70 23.47
C GLY A 177 -13.90 -32.39 24.25
N ALA A 178 -13.26 -32.19 25.41
CA ALA A 178 -13.32 -30.92 26.13
C ALA A 178 -12.55 -29.80 25.39
N ALA A 179 -11.31 -30.07 24.99
CA ALA A 179 -10.47 -29.14 24.24
C ALA A 179 -11.08 -28.77 22.88
N CYS A 180 -11.59 -29.75 22.14
CA CYS A 180 -12.31 -29.52 20.88
C CYS A 180 -13.55 -28.63 21.07
N ARG A 181 -14.34 -28.83 22.15
CA ARG A 181 -15.48 -27.96 22.49
C ARG A 181 -15.06 -26.55 22.88
N GLU A 182 -13.86 -26.35 23.42
CA GLU A 182 -13.33 -25.01 23.75
C GLU A 182 -12.81 -24.29 22.52
N LEU A 183 -12.07 -24.99 21.65
CA LEU A 183 -11.63 -24.46 20.36
C LEU A 183 -12.82 -24.02 19.50
N ALA A 184 -13.88 -24.84 19.40
CA ALA A 184 -15.09 -24.47 18.67
C ALA A 184 -15.77 -23.20 19.24
N ARG A 185 -15.86 -23.09 20.58
CA ARG A 185 -16.39 -21.89 21.25
C ARG A 185 -15.51 -20.65 21.05
N ALA A 186 -14.19 -20.81 20.95
CA ALA A 186 -13.27 -19.72 20.64
C ALA A 186 -13.42 -19.25 19.18
N ILE A 187 -13.45 -20.18 18.22
CA ILE A 187 -13.61 -19.88 16.78
C ILE A 187 -14.92 -19.12 16.51
N LEU A 188 -16.04 -19.55 17.11
CA LEU A 188 -17.33 -18.85 16.96
C LEU A 188 -17.26 -17.41 17.49
N LYS A 189 -16.68 -17.19 18.68
CA LYS A 189 -16.47 -15.84 19.24
C LYS A 189 -15.58 -14.97 18.36
N PHE A 190 -14.52 -15.53 17.77
CA PHE A 190 -13.69 -14.80 16.80
C PHE A 190 -14.48 -14.45 15.54
N GLY A 191 -15.40 -15.31 15.08
CA GLY A 191 -16.34 -15.02 14.01
C GLY A 191 -17.22 -13.80 14.31
N GLU A 192 -17.94 -13.80 15.44
CA GLU A 192 -18.80 -12.67 15.83
C GLU A 192 -18.00 -11.35 16.02
N ILE A 193 -16.74 -11.44 16.49
CA ILE A 193 -15.88 -10.26 16.66
C ILE A 193 -15.41 -9.75 15.30
N TYR A 194 -15.02 -10.65 14.39
CA TYR A 194 -14.62 -10.30 13.02
C TYR A 194 -15.77 -9.66 12.24
N GLU A 195 -16.97 -10.23 12.32
CA GLU A 195 -18.19 -9.69 11.68
C GLU A 195 -18.48 -8.26 12.12
N ARG A 196 -18.40 -7.98 13.43
CA ARG A 196 -18.57 -6.62 13.98
C ARG A 196 -17.47 -5.65 13.51
N ILE A 197 -16.21 -6.10 13.47
CA ILE A 197 -15.08 -5.28 12.99
C ILE A 197 -15.22 -4.96 11.49
N GLU A 198 -15.55 -5.96 10.67
CA GLU A 198 -15.67 -5.79 9.22
C GLU A 198 -16.91 -4.96 8.86
N SER A 199 -18.04 -5.14 9.56
CA SER A 199 -19.23 -4.29 9.43
C SER A 199 -18.93 -2.84 9.78
N SER A 200 -18.23 -2.59 10.89
CA SER A 200 -17.82 -1.24 11.29
C SER A 200 -16.87 -0.59 10.26
N LYS A 201 -15.93 -1.36 9.72
CA LYS A 201 -15.02 -0.93 8.64
C LYS A 201 -15.77 -0.60 7.34
N GLN A 202 -16.77 -1.40 6.96
CA GLN A 202 -17.62 -1.12 5.79
C GLN A 202 -18.47 0.14 5.99
N GLN A 203 -19.02 0.32 7.19
CA GLN A 203 -19.79 1.51 7.56
C GLN A 203 -18.93 2.79 7.53
N GLN A 204 -17.69 2.73 8.03
CA GLN A 204 -16.72 3.84 7.92
C GLN A 204 -16.33 4.12 6.47
N MET A 205 -16.13 3.09 5.64
CA MET A 205 -15.84 3.24 4.22
C MET A 205 -17.00 3.94 3.48
N MET A 206 -18.25 3.52 3.77
CA MET A 206 -19.45 4.12 3.18
C MET A 206 -19.64 5.59 3.57
N GLU A 207 -19.42 5.97 4.83
CA GLU A 207 -19.55 7.36 5.28
C GLU A 207 -18.45 8.26 4.69
N LEU A 208 -17.21 7.76 4.55
CA LEU A 208 -16.14 8.48 3.86
C LEU A 208 -16.39 8.63 2.35
N GLU A 209 -16.96 7.61 1.70
CA GLU A 209 -17.35 7.70 0.29
C GLU A 209 -18.54 8.66 0.08
N LYS A 210 -19.52 8.64 0.98
CA LYS A 210 -20.63 9.61 1.01
C LYS A 210 -20.11 11.04 1.11
N GLN A 211 -19.24 11.34 2.08
CA GLN A 211 -18.64 12.68 2.24
C GLN A 211 -17.83 13.11 1.01
N ARG A 212 -17.08 12.17 0.40
CA ARG A 212 -16.37 12.42 -0.87
C ARG A 212 -17.34 12.76 -2.01
N MET A 213 -18.45 12.03 -2.14
CA MET A 213 -19.46 12.27 -3.17
C MET A 213 -20.21 13.59 -2.94
N GLU A 214 -20.54 13.90 -1.69
CA GLU A 214 -21.22 15.12 -1.26
C GLU A 214 -20.39 16.36 -1.60
N PHE A 215 -19.12 16.41 -1.16
CA PHE A 215 -18.19 17.50 -1.54
C PHE A 215 -17.98 17.62 -3.06
N THR A 216 -17.88 16.49 -3.78
CA THR A 216 -17.74 16.52 -5.25
C THR A 216 -18.96 17.15 -5.91
N LYS A 217 -20.16 16.78 -5.45
CA LYS A 217 -21.45 17.32 -5.93
C LYS A 217 -21.62 18.80 -5.57
N GLU A 218 -21.19 19.23 -4.40
CA GLU A 218 -21.20 20.65 -4.00
C GLU A 218 -20.31 21.49 -4.92
N VAL A 219 -19.07 21.06 -5.16
CA VAL A 219 -18.14 21.75 -6.08
C VAL A 219 -18.67 21.76 -7.54
N GLU A 220 -19.31 20.69 -8.00
CA GLU A 220 -19.96 20.69 -9.33
C GLU A 220 -21.20 21.60 -9.38
N PHE A 221 -21.96 21.70 -8.28
CA PHE A 221 -23.10 22.62 -8.18
C PHE A 221 -22.65 24.09 -8.16
N GLU A 222 -21.64 24.45 -7.38
CA GLU A 222 -21.05 25.81 -7.40
C GLU A 222 -20.51 26.17 -8.79
N ARG A 223 -19.78 25.24 -9.42
CA ARG A 223 -19.27 25.41 -10.79
C ARG A 223 -20.40 25.62 -11.80
N MET A 224 -21.50 24.88 -11.67
CA MET A 224 -22.68 25.04 -12.54
C MET A 224 -23.36 26.39 -12.29
N ASN A 225 -23.54 26.79 -11.03
CA ASN A 225 -24.14 28.06 -10.66
C ASN A 225 -23.34 29.24 -11.23
N LEU A 226 -22.01 29.27 -11.01
CA LEU A 226 -21.12 30.30 -11.57
C LEU A 226 -21.17 30.36 -13.10
N PHE A 227 -21.33 29.22 -13.79
CA PHE A 227 -21.50 29.19 -15.24
C PHE A 227 -22.86 29.77 -15.67
N VAL A 228 -23.95 29.40 -15.00
CA VAL A 228 -25.30 29.91 -15.28
C VAL A 228 -25.39 31.43 -15.01
N ASP A 229 -24.83 31.91 -13.90
CA ASP A 229 -24.79 33.33 -13.56
C ASP A 229 -23.97 34.14 -14.58
N ALA A 230 -22.82 33.62 -15.02
CA ALA A 230 -22.03 34.25 -16.08
C ALA A 230 -22.79 34.32 -17.41
N GLN A 231 -23.53 33.28 -17.79
CA GLN A 231 -24.38 33.28 -18.99
C GLN A 231 -25.55 34.28 -18.86
N LEU A 232 -26.17 34.37 -17.69
CA LEU A 232 -27.26 35.31 -17.39
C LEU A 232 -26.74 36.76 -17.45
N GLU A 233 -25.58 37.04 -16.85
CA GLU A 233 -24.92 38.34 -16.96
C GLU A 233 -24.59 38.70 -18.40
N LEU A 234 -23.99 37.79 -19.18
CA LEU A 234 -23.65 38.04 -20.58
C LEU A 234 -24.89 38.35 -21.41
N LYS A 235 -25.99 37.61 -21.20
CA LYS A 235 -27.26 37.81 -21.91
C LYS A 235 -27.99 39.09 -21.48
N LYS A 236 -27.87 39.49 -20.21
CA LYS A 236 -28.33 40.79 -19.69
C LYS A 236 -27.51 41.95 -20.27
N LYS A 237 -26.19 41.80 -20.34
CA LYS A 237 -25.25 42.77 -20.91
C LYS A 237 -25.46 42.92 -22.43
N SER A 238 -25.70 41.83 -23.16
CA SER A 238 -26.06 41.91 -24.58
C SER A 238 -27.41 42.61 -24.76
N PHE A 239 -28.47 42.18 -24.08
CA PHE A 239 -29.79 42.82 -24.18
C PHE A 239 -29.76 44.35 -23.90
N CYS A 240 -28.99 44.78 -22.89
CA CYS A 240 -28.78 46.21 -22.63
C CYS A 240 -27.97 46.91 -23.74
N ARG A 241 -26.89 46.29 -24.24
CA ARG A 241 -26.09 46.82 -25.35
C ARG A 241 -26.91 46.93 -26.64
N ASP A 242 -27.73 45.93 -26.94
CA ASP A 242 -28.51 45.86 -28.16
C ASP A 242 -29.67 46.88 -28.11
N LYS A 243 -30.23 47.15 -26.91
CA LYS A 243 -31.15 48.28 -26.66
C LYS A 243 -30.47 49.65 -26.78
N LEU A 244 -29.23 49.79 -26.29
CA LEU A 244 -28.42 51.01 -26.49
C LEU A 244 -28.10 51.24 -27.98
N ALA A 245 -27.74 50.19 -28.71
CA ALA A 245 -27.49 50.24 -30.14
C ALA A 245 -28.73 50.70 -30.92
N SER A 246 -29.91 50.14 -30.62
CA SER A 246 -31.19 50.59 -31.19
C SER A 246 -31.48 52.07 -30.92
N SER A 247 -31.23 52.56 -29.70
CA SER A 247 -31.37 53.98 -29.36
C SER A 247 -30.37 54.88 -30.10
N SER A 248 -29.16 54.37 -30.39
CA SER A 248 -28.16 55.11 -31.16
C SER A 248 -28.47 55.13 -32.67
N GLY A 249 -29.10 54.09 -33.20
CA GLY A 249 -29.56 54.04 -34.61
C GLY A 249 -30.51 55.20 -34.90
N LEU A 250 -31.57 55.34 -34.12
CA LEU A 250 -32.54 56.44 -34.23
C LEU A 250 -31.89 57.83 -34.13
N PHE A 251 -30.84 57.99 -33.30
CA PHE A 251 -30.15 59.27 -33.15
C PHE A 251 -29.31 59.63 -34.38
N ASN A 252 -28.68 58.65 -35.02
CA ASN A 252 -27.99 58.86 -36.30
C ASN A 252 -28.98 59.10 -37.44
N GLU A 253 -30.09 58.38 -37.47
CA GLU A 253 -31.16 58.54 -38.47
C GLU A 253 -31.78 59.95 -38.44
N ILE A 254 -32.00 60.51 -37.23
CA ILE A 254 -32.41 61.91 -37.05
C ILE A 254 -31.34 62.89 -37.52
N LEU A 255 -30.05 62.62 -37.23
CA LEU A 255 -28.94 63.47 -37.67
C LEU A 255 -28.79 63.48 -39.20
N ASP A 256 -28.89 62.32 -39.86
CA ASP A 256 -28.86 62.21 -41.33
C ASP A 256 -30.03 62.98 -41.97
N VAL A 257 -31.25 62.87 -41.42
CA VAL A 257 -32.39 63.66 -41.89
C VAL A 257 -32.13 65.16 -41.75
N VAL A 258 -31.62 65.62 -40.61
CA VAL A 258 -31.26 67.05 -40.41
C VAL A 258 -30.15 67.48 -41.37
N TYR A 259 -29.13 66.65 -41.60
CA TYR A 259 -28.02 66.95 -42.49
C TYR A 259 -28.46 67.01 -43.95
N LEU A 260 -29.38 66.13 -44.38
CA LEU A 260 -30.03 66.18 -45.68
C LEU A 260 -30.88 67.45 -45.83
N PHE A 261 -31.69 67.82 -44.83
CA PHE A 261 -32.46 69.08 -44.87
C PHE A 261 -31.57 70.32 -44.95
N PHE A 262 -30.44 70.37 -44.25
CA PHE A 262 -29.48 71.48 -44.35
C PHE A 262 -28.77 71.54 -45.71
N ASN A 263 -28.40 70.40 -46.29
CA ASN A 263 -27.79 70.35 -47.62
C ASN A 263 -28.80 70.67 -48.73
N TRP A 264 -30.03 70.16 -48.67
CA TRP A 264 -31.11 70.51 -49.59
C TRP A 264 -31.51 71.97 -49.46
N GLY A 265 -31.59 72.51 -48.24
CA GLY A 265 -31.79 73.94 -47.99
C GLY A 265 -30.69 74.80 -48.61
N SER A 266 -29.42 74.37 -48.50
CA SER A 266 -28.27 75.05 -49.11
C SER A 266 -28.29 74.96 -50.64
N LEU A 267 -28.70 73.82 -51.21
CA LEU A 267 -28.89 73.64 -52.65
C LEU A 267 -30.03 74.51 -53.19
N ILE A 268 -31.18 74.56 -52.50
CA ILE A 268 -32.32 75.41 -52.87
C ILE A 268 -31.92 76.89 -52.78
N LEU A 269 -31.21 77.29 -51.73
CA LEU A 269 -30.72 78.67 -51.56
C LEU A 269 -29.69 79.06 -52.63
N THR A 270 -28.76 78.16 -52.98
CA THR A 270 -27.79 78.43 -54.06
C THR A 270 -28.44 78.44 -55.44
N PHE A 271 -29.43 77.59 -55.72
CA PHE A 271 -30.25 77.68 -56.95
C PHE A 271 -31.04 78.99 -57.03
N LEU A 272 -31.62 79.46 -55.91
CA LEU A 272 -32.30 80.76 -55.86
C LEU A 272 -31.33 81.94 -56.06
N ILE A 273 -30.09 81.85 -55.57
CA ILE A 273 -29.09 82.92 -55.74
C ILE A 273 -28.52 82.92 -57.16
N LEU A 274 -28.15 81.77 -57.74
CA LEU A 274 -27.62 81.68 -59.10
C LEU A 274 -28.71 81.87 -60.18
N GLY A 275 -29.97 81.58 -59.87
CA GLY A 275 -31.11 81.77 -60.78
C GLY A 275 -31.65 83.21 -60.85
N CYS A 276 -31.02 84.16 -60.13
CA CYS A 276 -31.39 85.58 -60.11
C CYS A 276 -30.34 86.49 -60.79
N CYS A 277 -29.59 85.96 -61.76
CA CYS A 277 -28.59 86.69 -62.56
C CYS A 277 -28.79 86.46 -64.06
#